data_AF-A0A497DZJ7-F1
#
_entry.id   AF-A0A497DZJ7-F1
#
_cell.length_a   1.000
_cell.length_b   1.000
_cell.length_c   1.000
_cell.angle_alpha   90.00
_cell.angle_beta   90.00
_cell.angle_gamma   90.00
#
_symmetry.space_group_name_H-M   'P 1'
#
loop_
_entity.id
_entity.type
_entity.pdbx_description
1 polymer ?
#
loop_
_entity_poly.entity_id
_entity_poly.type
_entity_poly.pdbx_seq_one_letter_code
_entity_poly.pdbx_strand_id
1 'polypeptide(L)'
;MSSSPTSFISIFNDVLGPIMRGQSSSHTAGSYFIGRHVRELLGEPPAEAKFTFHPEGSYARVFQAQGADLAFAAGLLGWSLTDERFPAALTLAARNKIHLEFLVASFPEADHPNSVKIHLHSPKTTDLTIIAKSIGGGAIQIVKFNNWAIDFEGKDYLLLLQCQSKDLKKLKSIFLPLGKKMDEQTTDSQSFISVRFKSKPHQSLFRKIKTISPEARIWTTSPHVFSQKGRPLFSSGADIEKMAREKNLSLGNIALEYESTLLGLDQQRCLAEMKKRLRVMEAAIRAGQQPEKVHLQLLEPSAHKIIQAIDKQTVALGGPHARAAARAMAVMHHANSLGVICAAPTGGSAGVIPGVITTLREEKKLDETQTLLALFAAGAIGLIVAQRATFAAEVAGCQVEIGAAGAMAAAAVVDACGGTASQALQAAAISLQNTMGSVCDLVQGICEIPCHTRNAAAAASAFVCADLILGGYDNPIPLDDTIDAALSSGKMLPPQLRCTSLGGLAITPSALALKKKRIDNK
;
A
#
# COMPACT_ATOMS: atom_id res chain seq x y z
N MET A 1 14.16 14.36 -17.35
CA MET A 1 13.11 15.30 -17.78
C MET A 1 11.86 15.00 -16.97
N SER A 2 11.32 16.03 -16.32
CA SER A 2 10.20 16.00 -15.37
C SER A 2 8.94 15.33 -15.95
N SER A 3 8.63 14.13 -15.47
CA SER A 3 7.30 13.55 -15.56
C SER A 3 6.46 14.19 -14.45
N SER A 4 5.53 15.09 -14.80
CA SER A 4 4.50 15.51 -13.85
C SER A 4 3.85 14.26 -13.24
N PRO A 5 3.57 14.18 -11.92
CA PRO A 5 2.79 13.08 -11.39
C PRO A 5 1.46 13.04 -12.13
N THR A 6 1.22 11.98 -12.91
CA THR A 6 0.00 11.88 -13.71
C THR A 6 -1.20 11.42 -12.88
N SER A 7 -0.98 11.13 -11.59
CA SER A 7 -1.99 10.79 -10.60
C SER A 7 -1.77 11.57 -9.30
N PHE A 8 -2.87 12.01 -8.68
CA PHE A 8 -2.84 12.59 -7.35
C PHE A 8 -2.92 11.46 -6.31
N ILE A 9 -2.77 11.78 -5.04
CA ILE A 9 -2.93 10.80 -3.95
C ILE A 9 -4.41 10.70 -3.57
N SER A 10 -4.95 9.49 -3.47
CA SER A 10 -6.29 9.22 -2.96
C SER A 10 -6.21 8.48 -1.64
N ILE A 11 -7.11 8.82 -0.72
CA ILE A 11 -7.22 8.16 0.59
C ILE A 11 -7.51 6.66 0.37
N PHE A 12 -8.42 6.30 -0.53
CA PHE A 12 -8.77 4.89 -0.76
C PHE A 12 -7.74 4.09 -1.55
N ASN A 13 -7.02 4.75 -2.45
CA ASN A 13 -6.08 4.09 -3.34
C ASN A 13 -4.69 3.94 -2.71
N ASP A 14 -4.23 4.98 -2.01
CA ASP A 14 -2.83 5.14 -1.64
C ASP A 14 -2.59 5.13 -0.11
N VAL A 15 -3.63 5.37 0.72
CA VAL A 15 -3.47 5.59 2.18
C VAL A 15 -4.21 4.57 3.05
N LEU A 16 -5.49 4.31 2.81
CA LEU A 16 -6.32 3.38 3.57
C LEU A 16 -6.74 2.23 2.65
N GLY A 17 -5.77 1.37 2.39
CA GLY A 17 -5.88 0.28 1.44
C GLY A 17 -4.49 -0.17 0.96
N PRO A 18 -4.42 -1.22 0.14
CA PRO A 18 -5.54 -2.07 -0.26
C PRO A 18 -6.07 -2.94 0.90
N ILE A 19 -7.27 -3.49 0.72
CA ILE A 19 -7.72 -4.64 1.52
C ILE A 19 -7.01 -5.87 0.96
N MET A 20 -6.21 -6.53 1.79
CA MET A 20 -5.26 -7.54 1.34
C MET A 20 -5.06 -8.63 2.38
N ARG A 21 -4.48 -9.76 1.98
CA ARG A 21 -3.84 -10.65 2.95
C ARG A 21 -2.52 -10.06 3.41
N GLY A 22 -2.24 -10.15 4.70
CA GLY A 22 -0.96 -9.74 5.26
C GLY A 22 0.22 -10.53 4.66
N GLN A 23 1.46 -10.09 4.87
CA GLN A 23 1.89 -9.17 5.94
C GLN A 23 2.50 -7.85 5.45
N SER A 24 2.80 -7.70 4.15
CA SER A 24 3.58 -6.58 3.61
C SER A 24 2.92 -5.96 2.39
N SER A 25 2.66 -4.65 2.39
CA SER A 25 2.04 -4.02 1.22
C SER A 25 2.94 -4.05 -0.01
N SER A 26 4.24 -3.78 0.13
CA SER A 26 5.16 -3.79 -1.01
C SER A 26 5.37 -5.21 -1.56
N HIS A 27 5.61 -6.17 -0.67
CA HIS A 27 5.94 -7.54 -1.07
C HIS A 27 4.71 -8.38 -1.40
N THR A 28 3.60 -8.22 -0.69
CA THR A 28 2.37 -9.00 -0.93
C THR A 28 1.43 -8.29 -1.90
N ALA A 29 0.95 -7.08 -1.59
CA ALA A 29 -0.04 -6.43 -2.46
C ALA A 29 0.59 -5.93 -3.78
N GLY A 30 1.76 -5.30 -3.72
CA GLY A 30 2.48 -4.81 -4.90
C GLY A 30 2.81 -5.94 -5.87
N SER A 31 3.42 -7.02 -5.38
CA SER A 31 3.68 -8.22 -6.20
C SER A 31 2.42 -8.84 -6.78
N TYR A 32 1.32 -8.88 -6.02
CA TYR A 32 0.04 -9.38 -6.51
C TYR A 32 -0.51 -8.50 -7.64
N PHE A 33 -0.49 -7.17 -7.50
CA PHE A 33 -0.98 -6.29 -8.55
C PHE A 33 -0.12 -6.37 -9.80
N ILE A 34 1.21 -6.46 -9.66
CA ILE A 34 2.11 -6.75 -10.79
C ILE A 34 1.69 -8.07 -11.44
N GLY A 35 1.57 -9.16 -10.66
CA GLY A 35 1.13 -10.48 -11.13
C GLY A 35 -0.20 -10.44 -11.89
N ARG A 36 -1.20 -9.73 -11.35
CA ARG A 36 -2.51 -9.53 -11.99
C ARG A 36 -2.38 -8.79 -13.32
N HIS A 37 -1.64 -7.68 -13.35
CA HIS A 37 -1.49 -6.88 -14.57
C HIS A 37 -0.73 -7.63 -15.66
N VAL A 38 0.35 -8.34 -15.32
CA VAL A 38 1.10 -9.12 -16.32
C VAL A 38 0.28 -10.29 -16.87
N ARG A 39 -0.58 -10.92 -16.04
CA ARG A 39 -1.56 -11.92 -16.49
C ARG A 39 -2.61 -11.31 -17.43
N GLU A 40 -3.18 -10.15 -17.08
CA GLU A 40 -4.16 -9.46 -17.93
C GLU A 40 -3.53 -9.06 -19.27
N LEU A 41 -2.27 -8.59 -19.26
CA LEU A 41 -1.52 -8.28 -20.47
C LEU A 41 -1.21 -9.53 -21.29
N LEU A 42 -0.87 -10.66 -20.67
CA LEU A 42 -0.70 -11.93 -21.41
C LEU A 42 -2.01 -12.43 -22.04
N GLY A 43 -3.15 -12.10 -21.41
CA GLY A 43 -4.51 -12.46 -21.85
C GLY A 43 -5.00 -13.80 -21.32
N GLU A 44 -4.14 -14.59 -20.68
CA GLU A 44 -4.44 -15.90 -20.10
C GLU A 44 -3.41 -16.28 -19.01
N PRO A 45 -3.59 -17.40 -18.29
CA PRO A 45 -2.56 -17.93 -17.39
C PRO A 45 -1.30 -18.39 -18.17
N PRO A 46 -0.09 -18.05 -17.71
CA PRO A 46 1.15 -18.51 -18.35
C PRO A 46 1.39 -20.01 -18.13
N ALA A 47 2.13 -20.65 -19.04
CA ALA A 47 2.70 -21.98 -18.78
C ALA A 47 3.94 -21.88 -17.89
N GLU A 48 4.77 -20.86 -18.12
CA GLU A 48 5.96 -20.58 -17.30
C GLU A 48 6.05 -19.09 -16.96
N ALA A 49 6.47 -18.78 -15.74
CA ALA A 49 6.75 -17.44 -15.30
C ALA A 49 8.06 -17.40 -14.48
N LYS A 50 9.01 -16.61 -14.96
CA LYS A 50 10.33 -16.43 -14.34
C LYS A 50 10.45 -15.01 -13.80
N PHE A 51 10.66 -14.90 -12.50
CA PHE A 51 10.83 -13.65 -11.77
C PHE A 51 12.29 -13.49 -11.37
N THR A 52 12.91 -12.38 -11.76
CA THR A 52 14.30 -12.07 -11.43
C THR A 52 14.37 -10.84 -10.54
N PHE A 53 15.02 -10.97 -9.38
CA PHE A 53 15.22 -9.92 -8.39
C PHE A 53 16.69 -9.48 -8.36
N HIS A 54 16.93 -8.18 -8.21
CA HIS A 54 18.29 -7.65 -8.13
C HIS A 54 18.96 -8.06 -6.80
N PRO A 55 20.23 -8.53 -6.77
CA PRO A 55 20.88 -9.05 -5.56
C PRO A 55 20.98 -8.06 -4.38
N GLU A 56 21.04 -6.77 -4.70
CA GLU A 56 21.08 -5.67 -3.72
C GLU A 56 19.68 -5.19 -3.30
N GLY A 57 18.63 -5.68 -3.97
CA GLY A 57 17.24 -5.35 -3.69
C GLY A 57 16.68 -6.08 -2.47
N SER A 58 15.61 -5.53 -1.90
CA SER A 58 14.90 -6.13 -0.77
C SER A 58 14.21 -7.44 -1.18
N TYR A 59 13.59 -7.51 -2.38
CA TYR A 59 13.02 -8.77 -2.91
C TYR A 59 13.99 -9.94 -2.86
N ALA A 60 15.25 -9.77 -3.28
CA ALA A 60 16.22 -10.87 -3.30
C ALA A 60 16.48 -11.49 -1.92
N ARG A 61 16.18 -10.76 -0.83
CA ARG A 61 16.42 -11.20 0.55
C ARG A 61 15.18 -11.76 1.23
N VAL A 62 14.02 -11.13 1.03
CA VAL A 62 12.84 -11.38 1.88
C VAL A 62 11.58 -11.77 1.11
N PHE A 63 11.64 -12.04 -0.20
CA PHE A 63 10.45 -12.34 -1.01
C PHE A 63 9.58 -13.47 -0.44
N GLN A 64 10.18 -14.58 0.02
CA GLN A 64 9.42 -15.69 0.63
C GLN A 64 8.92 -15.32 2.03
N ALA A 65 9.77 -14.67 2.82
CA ALA A 65 9.46 -14.32 4.20
C ALA A 65 8.26 -13.37 4.28
N GLN A 66 8.09 -12.49 3.28
CA GLN A 66 6.99 -11.53 3.16
C GLN A 66 5.90 -11.93 2.14
N GLY A 67 5.98 -13.13 1.55
CA GLY A 67 4.92 -13.71 0.71
C GLY A 67 4.77 -13.12 -0.69
N ALA A 68 5.84 -12.57 -1.27
CA ALA A 68 5.83 -12.07 -2.64
C ALA A 68 5.70 -13.18 -3.68
N ASP A 69 6.28 -14.35 -3.43
CA ASP A 69 6.11 -15.56 -4.25
C ASP A 69 4.64 -16.01 -4.31
N LEU A 70 3.99 -16.11 -3.14
CA LEU A 70 2.55 -16.39 -3.04
C LEU A 70 1.71 -15.35 -3.77
N ALA A 71 2.05 -14.08 -3.63
CA ALA A 71 1.35 -12.97 -4.27
C ALA A 71 1.47 -12.98 -5.79
N PHE A 72 2.68 -13.19 -6.34
CA PHE A 72 2.86 -13.34 -7.78
C PHE A 72 2.05 -14.54 -8.31
N ALA A 73 2.11 -15.68 -7.62
CA ALA A 73 1.33 -16.87 -7.99
C ALA A 73 -0.18 -16.59 -7.98
N ALA A 74 -0.71 -15.97 -6.92
CA ALA A 74 -2.13 -15.62 -6.82
C ALA A 74 -2.58 -14.65 -7.93
N GLY A 75 -1.74 -13.66 -8.25
CA GLY A 75 -1.98 -12.72 -9.35
C GLY A 75 -2.04 -13.42 -10.71
N LEU A 76 -1.12 -14.35 -10.98
CA LEU A 76 -1.11 -15.15 -12.21
C LEU A 76 -2.26 -16.17 -12.30
N LEU A 77 -2.74 -16.67 -11.16
CA LEU A 77 -3.92 -17.53 -11.07
C LEU A 77 -5.24 -16.74 -11.27
N GLY A 78 -5.18 -15.40 -11.25
CA GLY A 78 -6.36 -14.55 -11.43
C GLY A 78 -7.30 -14.56 -10.22
N TRP A 79 -6.78 -14.86 -9.04
CA TRP A 79 -7.55 -14.81 -7.79
C TRP A 79 -7.71 -13.38 -7.30
N SER A 80 -8.60 -13.16 -6.33
CA SER A 80 -8.63 -11.89 -5.60
C SER A 80 -7.51 -11.84 -4.55
N LEU A 81 -7.05 -10.65 -4.18
CA LEU A 81 -5.99 -10.48 -3.17
C LEU A 81 -6.39 -11.00 -1.77
N THR A 82 -7.69 -11.18 -1.53
CA THR A 82 -8.25 -11.69 -0.27
C THR A 82 -8.64 -13.16 -0.33
N ASP A 83 -8.41 -13.84 -1.45
CA ASP A 83 -8.85 -15.24 -1.69
C ASP A 83 -8.32 -16.18 -0.61
N GLU A 84 -9.18 -17.03 -0.05
CA GLU A 84 -8.85 -17.97 1.03
C GLU A 84 -7.78 -18.99 0.66
N ARG A 85 -7.61 -19.26 -0.63
CA ARG A 85 -6.60 -20.19 -1.15
C ARG A 85 -5.20 -19.58 -1.23
N PHE A 86 -5.04 -18.29 -0.94
CA PHE A 86 -3.77 -17.57 -1.06
C PHE A 86 -2.56 -18.28 -0.40
N PRO A 87 -2.66 -18.86 0.82
CA PRO A 87 -1.53 -19.59 1.42
C PRO A 87 -1.09 -20.81 0.60
N ALA A 88 -1.97 -21.36 -0.24
CA ALA A 88 -1.73 -22.50 -1.12
C ALA A 88 -1.42 -22.08 -2.58
N ALA A 89 -1.17 -20.80 -2.85
CA ALA A 89 -1.02 -20.29 -4.22
C ALA A 89 0.07 -21.00 -5.03
N LEU A 90 1.25 -21.26 -4.43
CA LEU A 90 2.35 -21.95 -5.12
C LEU A 90 1.99 -23.41 -5.46
N THR A 91 1.44 -24.15 -4.50
CA THR A 91 0.99 -25.53 -4.69
C THR A 91 -0.11 -25.62 -5.76
N LEU A 92 -1.06 -24.68 -5.75
CA LEU A 92 -2.15 -24.65 -6.71
C LEU A 92 -1.69 -24.16 -8.09
N ALA A 93 -0.70 -23.26 -8.19
CA ALA A 93 -0.07 -22.91 -9.46
C ALA A 93 0.56 -24.14 -10.13
N ALA A 94 1.34 -24.92 -9.38
CA ALA A 94 1.93 -26.17 -9.86
C ALA A 94 0.87 -27.19 -10.31
N ARG A 95 -0.22 -27.36 -9.54
CA ARG A 95 -1.36 -28.22 -9.92
C ARG A 95 -2.07 -27.76 -11.20
N ASN A 96 -2.06 -26.45 -11.47
CA ASN A 96 -2.59 -25.86 -12.70
C ASN A 96 -1.53 -25.81 -13.83
N LYS A 97 -0.41 -26.53 -13.69
CA LYS A 97 0.68 -26.61 -14.67
C LYS A 97 1.31 -25.25 -14.99
N ILE A 98 1.32 -24.34 -14.03
CA ILE A 98 2.05 -23.07 -14.11
C ILE A 98 3.40 -23.28 -13.43
N HIS A 99 4.48 -23.30 -14.20
CA HIS A 99 5.83 -23.38 -13.67
C HIS A 99 6.32 -22.00 -13.21
N LEU A 100 6.65 -21.86 -11.93
CA LEU A 100 7.13 -20.61 -11.35
C LEU A 100 8.60 -20.74 -10.97
N GLU A 101 9.43 -19.83 -11.45
CA GLU A 101 10.86 -19.75 -11.13
C GLU A 101 11.19 -18.38 -10.54
N PHE A 102 11.87 -18.36 -9.39
CA PHE A 102 12.31 -17.14 -8.72
C PHE A 102 13.83 -17.12 -8.65
N LEU A 103 14.45 -16.10 -9.21
CA LEU A 103 15.90 -15.98 -9.35
C LEU A 103 16.43 -14.68 -8.78
N VAL A 104 17.69 -14.72 -8.36
CA VAL A 104 18.44 -13.54 -7.95
C VAL A 104 19.58 -13.33 -8.95
N ALA A 105 19.48 -12.26 -9.74
CA ALA A 105 20.48 -11.88 -10.72
C ALA A 105 20.38 -10.38 -11.04
N SER A 106 21.50 -9.75 -11.38
CA SER A 106 21.52 -8.34 -11.76
C SER A 106 20.87 -8.11 -13.13
N PHE A 107 20.17 -6.98 -13.27
CA PHE A 107 19.61 -6.50 -14.53
C PHE A 107 19.65 -4.96 -14.55
N PRO A 108 19.95 -4.33 -15.70
CA PRO A 108 20.31 -2.91 -15.74
C PRO A 108 19.14 -1.97 -15.42
N GLU A 109 17.90 -2.41 -15.60
CA GLU A 109 16.71 -1.60 -15.31
C GLU A 109 16.32 -1.58 -13.82
N ALA A 110 17.09 -2.21 -12.93
CA ALA A 110 16.81 -2.22 -11.49
C ALA A 110 17.15 -0.88 -10.84
N ASP A 111 16.15 -0.01 -10.69
CA ASP A 111 16.28 1.33 -10.09
C ASP A 111 15.57 1.48 -8.72
N HIS A 112 14.98 0.41 -8.20
CA HIS A 112 14.29 0.39 -6.91
C HIS A 112 14.62 -0.92 -6.16
N PRO A 113 14.68 -0.93 -4.81
CA PRO A 113 14.94 -2.14 -4.04
C PRO A 113 13.97 -3.30 -4.34
N ASN A 114 12.76 -2.98 -4.78
CA ASN A 114 11.71 -3.93 -5.14
C ASN A 114 11.46 -4.00 -6.66
N SER A 115 12.49 -3.77 -7.48
CA SER A 115 12.43 -4.02 -8.92
C SER A 115 12.42 -5.52 -9.23
N VAL A 116 11.63 -5.90 -10.23
CA VAL A 116 11.48 -7.27 -10.72
C VAL A 116 11.47 -7.28 -12.25
N LYS A 117 12.24 -8.19 -12.83
CA LYS A 117 12.15 -8.58 -14.24
C LYS A 117 11.35 -9.87 -14.36
N ILE A 118 10.34 -9.86 -15.23
CA ILE A 118 9.38 -10.95 -15.40
C ILE A 118 9.46 -11.43 -16.84
N HIS A 119 9.68 -12.73 -17.04
CA HIS A 119 9.53 -13.39 -18.33
C HIS A 119 8.35 -14.36 -18.24
N LEU A 120 7.40 -14.23 -19.16
CA LEU A 120 6.20 -15.06 -19.25
C LEU A 120 6.21 -15.84 -20.56
N HIS A 121 6.02 -17.15 -20.47
CA HIS A 121 5.81 -18.03 -21.61
C HIS A 121 4.35 -18.50 -21.66
N SER A 122 3.73 -18.40 -22.85
CA SER A 122 2.46 -19.06 -23.15
C SER A 122 2.56 -19.85 -24.46
N PRO A 123 2.02 -21.08 -24.52
CA PRO A 123 1.95 -21.84 -25.77
C PRO A 123 0.95 -21.27 -26.78
N LYS A 124 0.08 -20.32 -26.40
CA LYS A 124 -0.96 -19.77 -27.29
C LYS A 124 -0.78 -18.29 -27.61
N THR A 125 0.01 -17.56 -26.84
CA THR A 125 0.27 -16.13 -27.06
C THR A 125 1.76 -15.86 -27.19
N THR A 126 2.14 -14.61 -27.49
CA THR A 126 3.56 -14.24 -27.56
C THR A 126 4.11 -14.10 -26.14
N ASP A 127 5.31 -14.62 -25.93
CA ASP A 127 6.08 -14.39 -24.71
C ASP A 127 6.20 -12.91 -24.39
N LEU A 128 6.16 -12.59 -23.10
CA LEU A 128 6.25 -11.22 -22.60
C LEU A 128 7.47 -11.08 -21.69
N THR A 129 8.21 -9.98 -21.88
CA THR A 129 9.22 -9.53 -20.91
C THR A 129 8.76 -8.22 -20.30
N ILE A 130 8.64 -8.14 -18.98
CA ILE A 130 8.14 -6.96 -18.28
C ILE A 130 9.11 -6.59 -17.16
N ILE A 131 9.40 -5.29 -17.03
CA ILE A 131 10.11 -4.74 -15.87
C ILE A 131 9.11 -3.93 -15.06
N ALA A 132 9.00 -4.26 -13.78
CA ALA A 132 8.12 -3.58 -12.84
C ALA A 132 8.80 -3.38 -11.50
N LYS A 133 8.22 -2.55 -10.66
CA LYS A 133 8.64 -2.34 -9.27
C LYS A 133 7.43 -2.11 -8.38
N SER A 134 7.49 -2.62 -7.15
CA SER A 134 6.60 -2.11 -6.09
C SER A 134 7.28 -0.93 -5.41
N ILE A 135 6.53 0.15 -5.19
CA ILE A 135 7.06 1.46 -4.74
C ILE A 135 6.56 1.86 -3.33
N GLY A 136 6.09 0.89 -2.54
CA GLY A 136 5.56 1.10 -1.19
C GLY A 136 4.02 1.22 -1.16
N GLY A 137 3.40 0.95 0.00
CA GLY A 137 1.94 1.03 0.17
C GLY A 137 1.10 0.07 -0.69
N GLY A 138 1.72 -0.80 -1.49
CA GLY A 138 1.04 -1.66 -2.48
C GLY A 138 0.94 -1.00 -3.85
N ALA A 139 1.42 0.24 -4.00
CA ALA A 139 1.58 0.88 -5.29
C ALA A 139 2.67 0.19 -6.12
N ILE A 140 2.51 0.26 -7.44
CA ILE A 140 3.39 -0.38 -8.41
C ILE A 140 3.72 0.58 -9.54
N GLN A 141 4.79 0.27 -10.28
CA GLN A 141 5.06 0.89 -11.56
C GLN A 141 5.57 -0.18 -12.52
N ILE A 142 4.97 -0.28 -13.70
CA ILE A 142 5.54 -1.03 -14.82
C ILE A 142 6.29 -0.04 -15.70
N VAL A 143 7.59 -0.27 -15.87
CA VAL A 143 8.52 0.67 -16.54
C VAL A 143 8.92 0.20 -17.94
N LYS A 144 8.72 -1.09 -18.24
CA LYS A 144 9.07 -1.66 -19.55
C LYS A 144 8.13 -2.80 -19.91
N PHE A 145 7.68 -2.82 -21.16
CA PHE A 145 6.88 -3.88 -21.77
C PHE A 145 7.56 -4.33 -23.06
N ASN A 146 8.04 -5.57 -23.09
CA ASN A 146 8.97 -6.11 -24.08
C ASN A 146 10.19 -5.20 -24.23
N ASN A 147 10.36 -4.60 -25.41
CA ASN A 147 11.46 -3.68 -25.70
C ASN A 147 11.05 -2.20 -25.57
N TRP A 148 9.81 -1.92 -25.16
CA TRP A 148 9.25 -0.58 -25.12
C TRP A 148 9.23 -0.03 -23.70
N ALA A 149 9.70 1.21 -23.52
CA ALA A 149 9.54 1.91 -22.25
C ALA A 149 8.07 2.24 -22.03
N ILE A 150 7.56 2.03 -20.82
CA ILE A 150 6.22 2.48 -20.44
C ILE A 150 6.28 3.12 -19.06
N ASP A 151 5.28 3.90 -18.74
CA ASP A 151 5.03 4.33 -17.37
C ASP A 151 3.59 3.93 -17.05
N PHE A 152 3.41 3.00 -16.12
CA PHE A 152 2.08 2.52 -15.76
C PHE A 152 1.98 2.19 -14.27
N GLU A 153 1.16 2.96 -13.56
CA GLU A 153 0.93 2.83 -12.12
C GLU A 153 -0.32 2.01 -11.76
N GLY A 154 -1.04 1.44 -12.74
CA GLY A 154 -2.24 0.65 -12.45
C GLY A 154 -3.49 1.44 -12.06
N LYS A 155 -3.48 2.78 -12.17
CA LYS A 155 -4.60 3.67 -11.80
C LYS A 155 -5.64 3.90 -12.90
N ASP A 156 -5.25 3.67 -14.16
CA ASP A 156 -6.09 3.86 -15.34
C ASP A 156 -6.17 2.57 -16.17
N TYR A 157 -7.16 2.47 -17.05
CA TYR A 157 -7.16 1.43 -18.08
C TYR A 157 -6.03 1.71 -19.05
N LEU A 158 -5.23 0.69 -19.35
CA LEU A 158 -4.11 0.78 -20.28
C LEU A 158 -4.44 0.00 -21.55
N LEU A 159 -4.18 0.62 -22.70
CA LEU A 159 -4.14 -0.02 -24.00
C LEU A 159 -2.73 0.15 -24.57
N LEU A 160 -2.09 -0.98 -24.87
CA LEU A 160 -0.81 -1.05 -25.57
C LEU A 160 -1.05 -1.57 -26.98
N LEU A 161 -0.44 -0.92 -27.97
CA LEU A 161 -0.64 -1.21 -29.38
C LEU A 161 0.70 -1.25 -30.09
N GLN A 162 1.04 -2.39 -30.67
CA GLN A 162 2.19 -2.53 -31.57
C GLN A 162 1.70 -2.73 -33.00
N CYS A 163 2.27 -1.98 -33.94
CA CYS A 163 1.87 -1.98 -35.35
C CYS A 163 3.05 -1.68 -36.27
N GLN A 164 2.86 -1.84 -37.58
CA GLN A 164 3.83 -1.42 -38.60
C GLN A 164 3.95 0.12 -38.61
N SER A 165 5.16 0.67 -38.75
CA SER A 165 5.39 2.12 -38.70
C SER A 165 4.58 2.92 -39.74
N LYS A 166 4.23 2.28 -40.88
CA LYS A 166 3.37 2.88 -41.93
C LYS A 166 1.93 3.16 -41.46
N ASP A 167 1.42 2.39 -40.50
CA ASP A 167 0.02 2.48 -40.03
C ASP A 167 -0.15 3.51 -38.90
N LEU A 168 0.95 3.90 -38.26
CA LEU A 168 1.00 4.80 -37.11
C LEU A 168 0.17 6.06 -37.33
N LYS A 169 0.37 6.81 -38.43
CA LYS A 169 -0.35 8.06 -38.69
C LYS A 169 -1.87 7.87 -38.71
N LYS A 170 -2.35 6.76 -39.30
CA LYS A 170 -3.77 6.43 -39.37
C LYS A 170 -4.31 5.97 -38.02
N LEU A 171 -3.52 5.27 -37.22
CA LEU A 171 -3.93 4.85 -35.88
C LEU A 171 -4.01 6.04 -34.92
N LYS A 172 -3.08 7.01 -35.00
CA LYS A 172 -3.12 8.23 -34.18
C LYS A 172 -4.40 9.04 -34.40
N SER A 173 -4.94 9.07 -35.63
CA SER A 173 -6.18 9.80 -35.92
C SER A 173 -7.43 9.20 -35.24
N ILE A 174 -7.39 7.95 -34.79
CA ILE A 174 -8.47 7.36 -33.99
C ILE A 174 -8.50 7.95 -32.57
N PHE A 175 -7.32 8.22 -31.99
CA PHE A 175 -7.19 8.65 -30.60
C PHE A 175 -7.27 10.16 -30.41
N LEU A 176 -6.89 10.94 -31.43
CA LEU A 176 -6.96 12.41 -31.41
C LEU A 176 -8.35 12.95 -31.02
N PRO A 177 -9.46 12.47 -31.64
CA PRO A 177 -10.82 12.91 -31.28
C PRO A 177 -11.23 12.51 -29.86
N LEU A 178 -10.56 11.54 -29.24
CA LEU A 178 -10.82 11.11 -27.86
C LEU A 178 -10.11 11.98 -26.83
N GLY A 179 -9.35 12.99 -27.26
CA GLY A 179 -8.58 13.89 -26.40
C GLY A 179 -7.55 13.17 -25.54
N LYS A 180 -7.06 12.00 -25.97
CA LYS A 180 -6.13 11.17 -25.21
C LYS A 180 -4.69 11.57 -25.49
N LYS A 181 -3.92 11.79 -24.42
CA LYS A 181 -2.46 11.77 -24.49
C LYS A 181 -2.01 10.34 -24.79
N MET A 182 -1.00 10.22 -25.63
CA MET A 182 -0.42 8.94 -26.02
C MET A 182 1.08 9.04 -25.93
N ASP A 183 1.70 7.97 -25.45
CA ASP A 183 3.15 7.80 -25.53
C ASP A 183 3.47 6.96 -26.75
N GLU A 184 4.43 7.40 -27.56
CA GLU A 184 4.79 6.79 -28.83
C GLU A 184 6.28 6.48 -28.85
N GLN A 185 6.62 5.29 -29.34
CA GLN A 185 7.99 4.90 -29.68
C GLN A 185 7.98 4.22 -31.04
N THR A 186 8.99 4.49 -31.86
CA THR A 186 9.11 3.93 -33.21
C THR A 186 10.52 3.40 -33.43
N THR A 187 10.60 2.26 -34.09
CA THR A 187 11.80 1.64 -34.66
C THR A 187 11.68 1.61 -36.18
N ASP A 188 12.71 1.14 -36.89
CA ASP A 188 12.74 1.15 -38.36
C ASP A 188 11.54 0.46 -39.01
N SER A 189 10.96 -0.57 -38.38
CA SER A 189 9.84 -1.35 -38.92
C SER A 189 8.57 -1.37 -38.06
N GLN A 190 8.66 -1.04 -36.77
CA GLN A 190 7.54 -1.15 -35.83
C GLN A 190 7.35 0.14 -35.03
N SER A 191 6.09 0.46 -34.75
CA SER A 191 5.68 1.51 -33.82
C SER A 191 4.89 0.93 -32.66
N PHE A 192 5.02 1.57 -31.50
CA PHE A 192 4.34 1.24 -30.27
C PHE A 192 3.62 2.47 -29.71
N ILE A 193 2.36 2.29 -29.32
CA ILE A 193 1.50 3.32 -28.76
C ILE A 193 0.97 2.82 -27.41
N SER A 194 1.13 3.64 -26.37
CA SER A 194 0.50 3.47 -25.07
C SER A 194 -0.58 4.53 -24.87
N VAL A 195 -1.79 4.12 -24.52
CA VAL A 195 -2.94 5.01 -24.30
C VAL A 195 -3.64 4.67 -23.00
N ARG A 196 -3.90 5.68 -22.17
CA ARG A 196 -4.59 5.55 -20.87
C ARG A 196 -6.04 6.03 -20.95
N PHE A 197 -6.94 5.34 -20.27
CA PHE A 197 -8.37 5.69 -20.21
C PHE A 197 -8.89 5.68 -18.77
N LYS A 198 -9.69 6.70 -18.42
CA LYS A 198 -10.40 6.78 -17.13
C LYS A 198 -11.62 5.84 -17.04
N SER A 199 -11.99 5.21 -18.15
CA SER A 199 -13.09 4.26 -18.27
C SER A 199 -12.73 3.17 -19.27
N LYS A 200 -13.39 2.01 -19.18
CA LYS A 200 -13.14 0.88 -20.06
C LYS A 200 -13.31 1.30 -21.53
N PRO A 201 -12.30 1.11 -22.41
CA PRO A 201 -12.44 1.42 -23.82
C PRO A 201 -13.54 0.59 -24.48
N HIS A 202 -14.36 1.22 -25.33
CA HIS A 202 -15.48 0.57 -25.99
C HIS A 202 -15.01 -0.41 -27.08
N GLN A 203 -15.74 -1.51 -27.31
CA GLN A 203 -15.33 -2.56 -28.27
C GLN A 203 -15.14 -2.04 -29.71
N SER A 204 -15.87 -0.99 -30.08
CA SER A 204 -15.74 -0.34 -31.41
C SER A 204 -14.34 0.22 -31.66
N LEU A 205 -13.60 0.62 -30.63
CA LEU A 205 -12.22 1.11 -30.76
C LEU A 205 -11.31 0.01 -31.31
N PHE A 206 -11.38 -1.19 -30.73
CA PHE A 206 -10.57 -2.34 -31.12
C PHE A 206 -10.86 -2.78 -32.56
N ARG A 207 -12.14 -2.74 -32.97
CA ARG A 207 -12.53 -3.03 -34.36
C ARG A 207 -11.91 -2.03 -35.32
N LYS A 208 -11.96 -0.72 -35.03
CA LYS A 208 -11.34 0.33 -35.85
C LYS A 208 -9.82 0.14 -35.97
N ILE A 209 -9.13 -0.16 -34.87
CA ILE A 209 -7.69 -0.44 -34.87
C ILE A 209 -7.39 -1.60 -35.82
N LYS A 210 -8.12 -2.71 -35.72
CA LYS A 210 -7.95 -3.89 -36.58
C LYS A 210 -8.31 -3.64 -38.05
N THR A 211 -9.22 -2.71 -38.35
CA THR A 211 -9.50 -2.30 -39.73
C THR A 211 -8.32 -1.53 -40.35
N ILE A 212 -7.66 -0.67 -39.56
CA ILE A 212 -6.51 0.12 -40.05
C ILE A 212 -5.24 -0.72 -40.13
N SER A 213 -4.99 -1.55 -39.11
CA SER A 213 -3.80 -2.38 -39.01
C SER A 213 -4.21 -3.80 -38.54
N PRO A 214 -4.55 -4.69 -39.49
CA PRO A 214 -5.02 -6.05 -39.16
C PRO A 214 -4.03 -6.85 -38.32
N GLU A 215 -2.73 -6.69 -38.60
CA GLU A 215 -1.61 -7.34 -37.92
C GLU A 215 -1.28 -6.73 -36.55
N ALA A 216 -1.88 -5.59 -36.20
CA ALA A 216 -1.55 -4.91 -34.96
C ALA A 216 -1.81 -5.78 -33.73
N ARG A 217 -0.86 -5.81 -32.81
CA ARG A 217 -0.99 -6.50 -31.53
C ARG A 217 -1.53 -5.51 -30.50
N ILE A 218 -2.55 -5.95 -29.76
CA ILE A 218 -3.24 -5.11 -28.77
C ILE A 218 -3.21 -5.84 -27.44
N TRP A 219 -2.75 -5.16 -26.41
CA TRP A 219 -2.80 -5.63 -25.03
C TRP A 219 -3.56 -4.63 -24.19
N THR A 220 -4.31 -5.12 -23.21
CA THR A 220 -5.06 -4.24 -22.31
C THR A 220 -5.00 -4.75 -20.89
N THR A 221 -4.99 -3.82 -19.94
CA THR A 221 -5.19 -4.15 -18.54
C THR A 221 -6.08 -3.09 -17.88
N SER A 222 -6.84 -3.55 -16.88
CA SER A 222 -7.77 -2.75 -16.10
C SER A 222 -7.09 -2.14 -14.87
N PRO A 223 -7.56 -0.99 -14.35
CA PRO A 223 -7.02 -0.44 -13.13
C PRO A 223 -7.27 -1.38 -11.94
N HIS A 224 -6.34 -1.42 -10.99
CA HIS A 224 -6.51 -2.18 -9.75
C HIS A 224 -7.05 -1.32 -8.59
N VAL A 225 -7.11 0.00 -8.79
CA VAL A 225 -7.66 0.99 -7.86
C VAL A 225 -8.71 1.89 -8.53
N PHE A 226 -9.30 2.83 -7.79
CA PHE A 226 -10.27 3.77 -8.36
C PHE A 226 -9.57 4.74 -9.35
N SER A 227 -10.08 4.81 -10.57
CA SER A 227 -9.61 5.81 -11.53
C SER A 227 -10.03 7.22 -11.10
N GLN A 228 -9.06 8.12 -11.02
CA GLN A 228 -9.27 9.51 -10.63
C GLN A 228 -9.86 10.31 -11.79
N LYS A 229 -11.00 10.98 -11.54
CA LYS A 229 -11.75 11.74 -12.53
C LYS A 229 -11.74 13.25 -12.28
N GLY A 230 -11.49 13.67 -11.04
CA GLY A 230 -11.41 15.05 -10.63
C GLY A 230 -9.98 15.55 -10.42
N ARG A 231 -9.87 16.57 -9.57
CA ARG A 231 -8.62 17.26 -9.20
C ARG A 231 -8.50 17.30 -7.68
N PRO A 232 -7.29 17.42 -7.11
CA PRO A 232 -7.10 17.53 -5.68
C PRO A 232 -7.65 18.86 -5.17
N LEU A 233 -8.16 18.88 -3.94
CA LEU A 233 -8.57 20.13 -3.26
C LEU A 233 -7.43 20.80 -2.49
N PHE A 234 -6.42 20.03 -2.08
CA PHE A 234 -5.25 20.50 -1.35
C PHE A 234 -4.04 19.61 -1.64
N SER A 235 -2.85 20.11 -1.34
CA SER A 235 -1.58 19.41 -1.55
C SER A 235 -0.62 19.48 -0.36
N SER A 236 -0.95 20.26 0.66
CA SER A 236 -0.13 20.51 1.85
C SER A 236 -0.97 20.62 3.13
N GLY A 237 -0.32 20.50 4.29
CA GLY A 237 -0.94 20.83 5.57
C GLY A 237 -1.38 22.30 5.64
N ALA A 238 -0.60 23.21 5.08
CA ALA A 238 -0.97 24.62 4.98
C ALA A 238 -2.28 24.87 4.20
N ASP A 239 -2.48 24.14 3.09
CA ASP A 239 -3.74 24.21 2.32
C ASP A 239 -4.93 23.71 3.15
N ILE A 240 -4.75 22.62 3.91
CA ILE A 240 -5.78 22.08 4.81
C ILE A 240 -6.17 23.12 5.85
N GLU A 241 -5.20 23.77 6.51
CA GLU A 241 -5.49 24.80 7.51
C GLU A 241 -6.26 25.98 6.93
N LYS A 242 -5.84 26.46 5.75
CA LYS A 242 -6.52 27.54 5.05
C LYS A 242 -7.97 27.18 4.79
N MET A 243 -8.22 26.01 4.22
CA MET A 243 -9.55 25.55 3.88
C MET A 243 -10.41 25.29 5.13
N ALA A 244 -9.82 24.77 6.22
CA ALA A 244 -10.51 24.59 7.49
C ALA A 244 -10.99 25.93 8.08
N ARG A 245 -10.15 26.97 8.01
CA ARG A 245 -10.52 28.33 8.45
C ARG A 245 -11.62 28.94 7.57
N GLU A 246 -11.50 28.81 6.25
CA GLU A 246 -12.44 29.42 5.30
C GLU A 246 -13.81 28.73 5.31
N LYS A 247 -13.86 27.40 5.47
CA LYS A 247 -15.11 26.62 5.40
C LYS A 247 -15.69 26.23 6.76
N ASN A 248 -14.95 26.46 7.85
CA ASN A 248 -15.31 26.03 9.20
C ASN A 248 -15.65 24.51 9.28
N LEU A 249 -14.80 23.69 8.66
CA LEU A 249 -14.97 22.23 8.61
C LEU A 249 -13.91 21.52 9.44
N SER A 250 -14.29 20.36 10.00
CA SER A 250 -13.33 19.45 10.62
C SER A 250 -12.39 18.82 9.58
N LEU A 251 -11.27 18.25 10.04
CA LEU A 251 -10.31 17.60 9.15
C LEU A 251 -10.96 16.41 8.41
N GLY A 252 -11.80 15.64 9.10
CA GLY A 252 -12.55 14.53 8.52
C GLY A 252 -13.47 14.95 7.37
N ASN A 253 -14.18 16.08 7.52
CA ASN A 253 -15.08 16.59 6.48
C ASN A 253 -14.31 17.12 5.26
N ILE A 254 -13.19 17.81 5.50
CA ILE A 254 -12.28 18.27 4.45
C ILE A 254 -11.75 17.09 3.63
N ALA A 255 -11.34 16.01 4.30
CA ALA A 255 -10.83 14.82 3.66
C ALA A 255 -11.91 14.06 2.87
N LEU A 256 -13.16 14.00 3.37
CA LEU A 256 -14.30 13.44 2.64
C LEU A 256 -14.59 14.24 1.35
N GLU A 257 -14.59 15.57 1.43
CA GLU A 257 -14.79 16.44 0.26
C GLU A 257 -13.68 16.25 -0.78
N TYR A 258 -12.43 16.14 -0.32
CA TYR A 258 -11.28 15.85 -1.16
C TYR A 258 -11.46 14.54 -1.92
N GLU A 259 -11.77 13.45 -1.21
CA GLU A 259 -11.83 12.11 -1.81
C GLU A 259 -13.00 11.99 -2.79
N SER A 260 -14.15 12.56 -2.42
CA SER A 260 -15.33 12.66 -3.28
C SER A 260 -15.01 13.40 -4.57
N THR A 261 -14.34 14.56 -4.48
CA THR A 261 -14.00 15.38 -5.63
C THR A 261 -12.95 14.71 -6.53
N LEU A 262 -11.89 14.14 -5.94
CA LEU A 262 -10.81 13.51 -6.69
C LEU A 262 -11.29 12.29 -7.49
N LEU A 263 -12.10 11.43 -6.85
CA LEU A 263 -12.60 10.20 -7.48
C LEU A 263 -13.85 10.43 -8.34
N GLY A 264 -14.52 11.58 -8.20
CA GLY A 264 -15.82 11.84 -8.81
C GLY A 264 -16.89 10.88 -8.29
N LEU A 265 -16.84 10.60 -6.98
CA LEU A 265 -17.82 9.79 -6.26
C LEU A 265 -18.66 10.71 -5.38
N ASP A 266 -19.94 10.41 -5.19
CA ASP A 266 -20.73 11.11 -4.18
C ASP A 266 -20.23 10.78 -2.75
N GLN A 267 -20.42 11.71 -1.81
CA GLN A 267 -19.93 11.55 -0.45
C GLN A 267 -20.52 10.33 0.27
N GLN A 268 -21.75 9.92 -0.04
CA GLN A 268 -22.38 8.73 0.54
C GLN A 268 -21.68 7.45 0.10
N ARG A 269 -21.25 7.37 -1.17
CA ARG A 269 -20.40 6.28 -1.66
C ARG A 269 -19.02 6.28 -1.00
N CYS A 270 -18.42 7.45 -0.78
CA CYS A 270 -17.16 7.53 -0.03
C CYS A 270 -17.33 7.01 1.41
N LEU A 271 -18.39 7.42 2.12
CA LEU A 271 -18.70 6.90 3.45
C LEU A 271 -18.92 5.38 3.45
N ALA A 272 -19.63 4.84 2.45
CA ALA A 272 -19.84 3.40 2.31
C ALA A 272 -18.53 2.63 2.07
N GLU A 273 -17.62 3.17 1.26
CA GLU A 273 -16.29 2.60 1.02
C GLU A 273 -15.38 2.66 2.25
N MET A 274 -15.46 3.74 3.03
CA MET A 274 -14.77 3.83 4.32
C MET A 274 -15.33 2.83 5.33
N LYS A 275 -16.67 2.67 5.38
CA LYS A 275 -17.34 1.69 6.24
C LYS A 275 -16.93 0.26 5.93
N LYS A 276 -16.71 -0.09 4.66
CA LYS A 276 -16.17 -1.40 4.26
C LYS A 276 -14.79 -1.64 4.87
N ARG A 277 -13.91 -0.63 4.87
CA ARG A 277 -12.56 -0.70 5.45
C ARG A 277 -12.62 -0.83 6.97
N LEU A 278 -13.46 -0.02 7.63
CA LEU A 278 -13.71 -0.12 9.07
C LEU A 278 -14.16 -1.54 9.47
N ARG A 279 -15.07 -2.17 8.70
CA ARG A 279 -15.50 -3.55 8.98
C ARG A 279 -14.36 -4.56 8.91
N VAL A 280 -13.47 -4.43 7.93
CA VAL A 280 -12.28 -5.30 7.82
C VAL A 280 -11.32 -5.06 8.99
N MET A 281 -11.09 -3.80 9.33
CA MET A 281 -10.29 -3.37 10.49
C MET A 281 -10.79 -4.01 11.80
N GLU A 282 -12.08 -3.90 12.08
CA GLU A 282 -12.68 -4.49 13.29
C GLU A 282 -12.68 -6.02 13.25
N ALA A 283 -12.87 -6.63 12.08
CA ALA A 283 -12.78 -8.08 11.92
C ALA A 283 -11.36 -8.60 12.19
N ALA A 284 -10.32 -7.87 11.74
CA ALA A 284 -8.93 -8.21 11.99
C ALA A 284 -8.59 -8.14 13.50
N ILE A 285 -9.12 -7.17 14.24
CA ILE A 285 -8.99 -7.12 15.71
C ILE A 285 -9.58 -8.38 16.34
N ARG A 286 -10.84 -8.71 16.01
CA ARG A 286 -11.53 -9.88 16.58
C ARG A 286 -10.80 -11.18 16.29
N ALA A 287 -10.34 -11.37 15.04
CA ALA A 287 -9.59 -12.56 14.65
C ALA A 287 -8.22 -12.63 15.36
N GLY A 288 -7.53 -11.49 15.49
CA GLY A 288 -6.23 -11.40 16.15
C GLY A 288 -6.24 -11.61 17.68
N GLN A 289 -7.42 -11.47 18.29
CA GLN A 289 -7.65 -11.76 19.71
C GLN A 289 -7.92 -13.24 19.99
N GLN A 290 -8.15 -14.05 18.95
CA GLN A 290 -8.44 -15.48 19.04
C GLN A 290 -7.14 -16.27 18.81
N PRO A 291 -6.41 -16.67 19.88
CA PRO A 291 -5.10 -17.29 19.74
C PRO A 291 -5.11 -18.56 18.89
N GLU A 292 -6.22 -19.29 18.87
CA GLU A 292 -6.40 -20.50 18.07
C GLU A 292 -6.50 -20.25 16.56
N LYS A 293 -6.78 -19.00 16.14
CA LYS A 293 -6.88 -18.59 14.72
C LYS A 293 -5.65 -17.85 14.21
N VAL A 294 -4.62 -17.74 15.04
CA VAL A 294 -3.39 -17.00 14.74
C VAL A 294 -2.22 -17.97 14.73
N HIS A 295 -1.45 -17.94 13.64
CA HIS A 295 -0.27 -18.76 13.44
C HIS A 295 0.91 -17.87 13.05
N LEU A 296 1.73 -17.53 14.05
CA LEU A 296 2.93 -16.71 13.90
C LEU A 296 4.17 -17.59 13.66
N GLN A 297 5.17 -17.00 13.02
CA GLN A 297 6.41 -17.66 12.64
C GLN A 297 7.49 -17.57 13.73
N LEU A 298 7.54 -16.48 14.49
CA LEU A 298 8.56 -16.23 15.52
C LEU A 298 7.94 -16.12 16.92
N LEU A 299 6.82 -15.41 17.03
CA LEU A 299 6.19 -15.08 18.31
C LEU A 299 5.07 -16.06 18.70
N GLU A 300 4.59 -15.92 19.93
CA GLU A 300 3.32 -16.49 20.39
C GLU A 300 2.26 -15.39 20.46
N PRO A 301 0.98 -15.66 20.11
CA PRO A 301 -0.08 -14.66 20.22
C PRO A 301 -0.24 -14.17 21.67
N SER A 302 -0.08 -12.86 21.89
CA SER A 302 -0.05 -12.26 23.24
C SER A 302 -1.13 -11.20 23.50
N ALA A 303 -1.83 -10.73 22.46
CA ALA A 303 -2.76 -9.60 22.55
C ALA A 303 -3.93 -9.90 23.51
N HIS A 304 -4.47 -11.11 23.48
CA HIS A 304 -5.54 -11.54 24.38
C HIS A 304 -5.09 -11.50 25.85
N LYS A 305 -3.85 -11.89 26.15
CA LYS A 305 -3.30 -11.87 27.52
C LYS A 305 -3.16 -10.44 28.03
N ILE A 306 -2.71 -9.53 27.16
CA ILE A 306 -2.56 -8.10 27.49
C ILE A 306 -3.94 -7.49 27.76
N ILE A 307 -4.95 -7.76 26.92
CA ILE A 307 -6.32 -7.28 27.14
C ILE A 307 -6.89 -7.82 28.46
N GLN A 308 -6.72 -9.11 28.74
CA GLN A 308 -7.13 -9.71 30.01
C GLN A 308 -6.43 -9.05 31.21
N ALA A 309 -5.13 -8.73 31.09
CA ALA A 309 -4.39 -8.04 32.14
C ALA A 309 -4.88 -6.60 32.35
N ILE A 310 -5.28 -5.89 31.28
CA ILE A 310 -5.91 -4.57 31.36
C ILE A 310 -7.26 -4.68 32.09
N ASP A 311 -8.11 -5.64 31.69
CA ASP A 311 -9.44 -5.82 32.28
C ASP A 311 -9.37 -6.26 33.76
N LYS A 312 -8.35 -7.03 34.12
CA LYS A 312 -8.05 -7.43 35.51
C LYS A 312 -7.26 -6.39 36.31
N GLN A 313 -6.91 -5.25 35.69
CA GLN A 313 -6.12 -4.18 36.32
C GLN A 313 -4.77 -4.67 36.88
N THR A 314 -4.12 -5.64 36.23
CA THR A 314 -2.79 -6.16 36.62
C THR A 314 -1.65 -5.55 35.79
N VAL A 315 -1.94 -4.49 35.04
CA VAL A 315 -0.96 -3.68 34.29
C VAL A 315 -0.63 -2.41 35.06
N ALA A 316 0.46 -1.73 34.71
CA ALA A 316 0.90 -0.53 35.42
C ALA A 316 -0.14 0.61 35.46
N LEU A 317 -0.85 0.85 34.34
CA LEU A 317 -1.88 1.91 34.23
C LEU A 317 -3.16 1.41 33.55
N GLY A 318 -3.05 0.80 32.37
CA GLY A 318 -4.22 0.43 31.56
C GLY A 318 -4.84 1.61 30.82
N GLY A 319 -6.15 1.57 30.57
CA GLY A 319 -6.89 2.65 29.90
C GLY A 319 -6.88 2.62 28.36
N PRO A 320 -7.42 3.66 27.70
CA PRO A 320 -7.63 3.68 26.25
C PRO A 320 -6.36 3.45 25.42
N HIS A 321 -5.25 4.11 25.77
CA HIS A 321 -3.98 3.96 25.05
C HIS A 321 -3.43 2.53 25.13
N ALA A 322 -3.53 1.88 26.30
CA ALA A 322 -3.12 0.49 26.48
C ALA A 322 -4.04 -0.49 25.72
N ARG A 323 -5.35 -0.23 25.72
CA ARG A 323 -6.33 -1.03 24.97
C ARG A 323 -6.11 -0.91 23.46
N ALA A 324 -5.81 0.29 22.97
CA ALA A 324 -5.45 0.53 21.58
C ALA A 324 -4.15 -0.18 21.17
N ALA A 325 -3.13 -0.14 22.03
CA ALA A 325 -1.88 -0.86 21.83
C ALA A 325 -2.10 -2.38 21.69
N ALA A 326 -2.88 -2.98 22.58
CA ALA A 326 -3.18 -4.41 22.54
C ALA A 326 -4.02 -4.80 21.31
N ARG A 327 -4.97 -3.96 20.89
CA ARG A 327 -5.73 -4.15 19.65
C ARG A 327 -4.87 -4.04 18.40
N ALA A 328 -3.92 -3.10 18.39
CA ALA A 328 -2.96 -2.97 17.29
C ALA A 328 -2.11 -4.24 17.15
N MET A 329 -1.64 -4.81 18.28
CA MET A 329 -0.96 -6.11 18.28
C MET A 329 -1.86 -7.23 17.76
N ALA A 330 -3.14 -7.27 18.15
CA ALA A 330 -4.09 -8.27 17.65
C ALA A 330 -4.19 -8.22 16.12
N VAL A 331 -4.35 -7.03 15.52
CA VAL A 331 -4.37 -6.90 14.06
C VAL A 331 -3.08 -7.40 13.42
N MET A 332 -1.92 -7.08 14.02
CA MET A 332 -0.64 -7.58 13.51
C MET A 332 -0.50 -9.10 13.66
N HIS A 333 -1.07 -9.70 14.70
CA HIS A 333 -1.16 -11.16 14.83
C HIS A 333 -1.94 -11.77 13.67
N HIS A 334 -3.11 -11.21 13.35
CA HIS A 334 -3.94 -11.65 12.24
C HIS A 334 -3.24 -11.45 10.89
N ALA A 335 -2.62 -10.28 10.66
CA ALA A 335 -1.89 -9.96 9.44
C ALA A 335 -0.75 -10.95 9.17
N ASN A 336 0.06 -11.25 10.19
CA ASN A 336 1.20 -12.17 10.07
C ASN A 336 0.80 -13.65 10.04
N SER A 337 -0.48 -13.95 10.22
CA SER A 337 -1.09 -15.25 9.93
C SER A 337 -1.71 -15.31 8.52
N LEU A 338 -1.31 -14.39 7.62
CA LEU A 338 -1.88 -14.21 6.28
C LEU A 338 -3.39 -13.88 6.27
N GLY A 339 -3.88 -13.31 7.37
CA GLY A 339 -5.26 -12.86 7.53
C GLY A 339 -5.58 -11.63 6.66
N VAL A 340 -6.87 -11.37 6.45
CA VAL A 340 -7.32 -10.23 5.65
C VAL A 340 -7.30 -8.96 6.51
N ILE A 341 -6.55 -7.96 6.05
CA ILE A 341 -6.38 -6.68 6.71
C ILE A 341 -6.63 -5.52 5.74
N CYS A 342 -6.89 -4.33 6.27
CA CYS A 342 -6.81 -3.09 5.51
C CYS A 342 -5.46 -2.45 5.83
N ALA A 343 -4.59 -2.26 4.83
CA ALA A 343 -3.36 -1.54 5.04
C ALA A 343 -3.65 -0.07 5.45
N ALA A 344 -2.83 0.45 6.37
CA ALA A 344 -3.04 1.78 6.97
C ALA A 344 -1.72 2.38 7.55
N PRO A 345 -0.88 3.03 6.73
CA PRO A 345 -0.91 3.03 5.26
C PRO A 345 -0.28 1.79 4.63
N THR A 346 0.34 0.92 5.43
CA THR A 346 0.94 -0.33 4.95
C THR A 346 0.44 -1.53 5.72
N GLY A 347 0.72 -2.74 5.21
CA GLY A 347 0.50 -4.00 5.91
C GLY A 347 1.33 -4.09 7.20
N GLY A 348 2.55 -3.55 7.20
CA GLY A 348 3.45 -3.52 8.37
C GLY A 348 2.97 -2.58 9.48
N SER A 349 2.15 -1.59 9.15
CA SER A 349 1.55 -0.63 10.09
C SER A 349 0.03 -0.80 10.26
N ALA A 350 -0.54 -1.89 9.76
CA ALA A 350 -1.99 -2.08 9.66
C ALA A 350 -2.70 -2.11 11.02
N GLY A 351 -1.97 -2.28 12.13
CA GLY A 351 -2.56 -2.35 13.47
C GLY A 351 -2.87 -1.00 14.10
N VAL A 352 -2.16 0.08 13.73
CA VAL A 352 -2.25 1.36 14.46
C VAL A 352 -3.64 1.98 14.38
N ILE A 353 -4.10 2.29 13.16
CA ILE A 353 -5.41 2.93 12.92
C ILE A 353 -6.58 2.11 13.50
N PRO A 354 -6.74 0.80 13.22
CA PRO A 354 -7.84 0.03 13.79
C PRO A 354 -7.78 -0.03 15.32
N GLY A 355 -6.59 -0.20 15.90
CA GLY A 355 -6.42 -0.21 17.35
C GLY A 355 -6.93 1.07 18.02
N VAL A 356 -6.62 2.22 17.41
CA VAL A 356 -7.02 3.54 17.90
C VAL A 356 -8.52 3.80 17.65
N ILE A 357 -9.00 3.63 16.41
CA ILE A 357 -10.38 3.95 16.03
C ILE A 357 -11.40 3.08 16.77
N THR A 358 -11.18 1.77 16.88
CA THR A 358 -12.09 0.90 17.63
C THR A 358 -12.10 1.25 19.11
N THR A 359 -10.96 1.67 19.67
CA THR A 359 -10.90 2.12 21.07
C THR A 359 -11.59 3.45 21.28
N LEU A 360 -11.35 4.43 20.42
CA LEU A 360 -12.07 5.71 20.47
C LEU A 360 -13.58 5.54 20.37
N ARG A 361 -14.04 4.70 19.44
CA ARG A 361 -15.46 4.43 19.23
C ARG A 361 -16.14 3.92 20.50
N GLU A 362 -15.50 3.01 21.22
CA GLU A 362 -16.02 2.45 22.47
C GLU A 362 -15.93 3.44 23.63
N GLU A 363 -14.76 4.04 23.85
CA GLU A 363 -14.48 4.91 25.00
C GLU A 363 -15.24 6.25 24.92
N LYS A 364 -15.43 6.80 23.71
CA LYS A 364 -16.15 8.05 23.47
C LYS A 364 -17.59 7.84 22.98
N LYS A 365 -18.03 6.58 22.82
CA LYS A 365 -19.37 6.22 22.29
C LYS A 365 -19.69 6.90 20.96
N LEU A 366 -18.70 6.96 20.06
CA LEU A 366 -18.85 7.61 18.76
C LEU A 366 -19.89 6.87 17.93
N ASP A 367 -20.74 7.63 17.24
CA ASP A 367 -21.61 7.08 16.23
C ASP A 367 -20.80 6.64 14.98
N GLU A 368 -21.48 5.98 14.04
CA GLU A 368 -20.82 5.49 12.84
C GLU A 368 -20.26 6.64 11.98
N THR A 369 -21.00 7.72 11.80
CA THR A 369 -20.58 8.86 10.99
C THR A 369 -19.33 9.52 11.58
N GLN A 370 -19.32 9.76 12.89
CA GLN A 370 -18.16 10.29 13.61
C GLN A 370 -16.94 9.38 13.47
N THR A 371 -17.14 8.06 13.58
CA THR A 371 -16.07 7.06 13.40
C THR A 371 -15.49 7.12 11.98
N LEU A 372 -16.35 7.26 10.96
CA LEU A 372 -15.91 7.36 9.57
C LEU A 372 -15.19 8.69 9.29
N LEU A 373 -15.64 9.80 9.86
CA LEU A 373 -14.98 11.10 9.72
C LEU A 373 -13.59 11.10 10.38
N ALA A 374 -13.44 10.47 11.55
CA ALA A 374 -12.13 10.29 12.17
C ALA A 374 -11.17 9.46 11.30
N LEU A 375 -11.67 8.44 10.58
CA LEU A 375 -10.89 7.70 9.58
C LEU A 375 -10.52 8.57 8.37
N PHE A 376 -11.42 9.44 7.90
CA PHE A 376 -11.08 10.42 6.87
C PHE A 376 -10.02 11.42 7.35
N ALA A 377 -10.06 11.84 8.61
CA ALA A 377 -9.03 12.70 9.21
C ALA A 377 -7.66 12.01 9.21
N ALA A 378 -7.60 10.73 9.60
CA ALA A 378 -6.41 9.90 9.46
C ALA A 378 -5.92 9.85 8.00
N GLY A 379 -6.86 9.67 7.07
CA GLY A 379 -6.62 9.65 5.63
C GLY A 379 -6.01 10.94 5.10
N ALA A 380 -6.45 12.11 5.58
CA ALA A 380 -5.88 13.41 5.20
C ALA A 380 -4.41 13.53 5.57
N ILE A 381 -4.01 13.11 6.77
CA ILE A 381 -2.59 13.11 7.17
C ILE A 381 -1.78 12.17 6.28
N GLY A 382 -2.26 10.94 6.08
CA GLY A 382 -1.57 9.99 5.22
C GLY A 382 -1.47 10.47 3.78
N LEU A 383 -2.44 11.25 3.30
CA LEU A 383 -2.39 11.87 1.99
C LEU A 383 -1.22 12.85 1.86
N ILE A 384 -1.04 13.75 2.85
CA ILE A 384 0.10 14.68 2.85
C ILE A 384 1.42 13.91 2.95
N VAL A 385 1.48 12.87 3.78
CA VAL A 385 2.68 12.02 3.87
C VAL A 385 3.00 11.37 2.52
N ALA A 386 2.02 10.79 1.83
CA ALA A 386 2.23 10.17 0.52
C ALA A 386 2.61 11.19 -0.58
N GLN A 387 2.09 12.41 -0.50
CA GLN A 387 2.37 13.48 -1.47
C GLN A 387 3.81 14.01 -1.34
N ARG A 388 4.32 14.12 -0.11
CA ARG A 388 5.63 14.73 0.19
C ARG A 388 6.75 13.72 0.41
N ALA A 389 6.41 12.51 0.85
CA ALA A 389 7.34 11.46 1.21
C ALA A 389 7.06 10.15 0.48
N THR A 390 6.97 9.04 1.21
CA THR A 390 6.75 7.69 0.67
C THR A 390 6.14 6.83 1.78
N PHE A 391 5.60 5.66 1.43
CA PHE A 391 5.29 4.59 2.38
C PHE A 391 6.21 3.38 2.21
N ALA A 392 7.33 3.54 1.50
CA ALA A 392 8.32 2.49 1.29
C ALA A 392 9.35 2.46 2.44
N ALA A 393 9.19 1.53 3.38
CA ALA A 393 10.16 1.36 4.47
C ALA A 393 11.54 0.93 3.97
N GLU A 394 11.61 0.29 2.80
CA GLU A 394 12.86 -0.03 2.09
C GLU A 394 13.62 1.23 1.62
N VAL A 395 12.95 2.39 1.54
CA VAL A 395 13.56 3.67 1.16
C VAL A 395 13.95 4.50 2.37
N ALA A 396 13.06 4.63 3.35
CA ALA A 396 13.21 5.62 4.43
C ALA A 396 12.99 5.06 5.85
N GLY A 397 12.98 3.74 6.03
CA GLY A 397 12.83 3.12 7.35
C GLY A 397 11.39 3.10 7.85
N CYS A 398 11.20 2.73 9.12
CA CYS A 398 9.88 2.48 9.69
C CYS A 398 9.11 3.77 10.04
N GLN A 399 9.80 4.91 10.08
CA GLN A 399 9.17 6.22 10.32
C GLN A 399 8.14 6.59 9.23
N VAL A 400 8.36 6.12 8.00
CA VAL A 400 7.42 6.35 6.88
C VAL A 400 6.33 5.28 6.77
N GLU A 401 6.34 4.26 7.63
CA GLU A 401 5.25 3.27 7.75
C GLU A 401 4.51 3.42 9.08
N ILE A 402 5.09 2.88 10.16
CA ILE A 402 4.46 2.87 11.48
C ILE A 402 4.46 4.28 12.09
N GLY A 403 5.51 5.08 11.85
CA GLY A 403 5.53 6.49 12.27
C GLY A 403 4.42 7.30 11.60
N ALA A 404 4.28 7.17 10.28
CA ALA A 404 3.17 7.75 9.52
C ALA A 404 1.80 7.30 10.04
N ALA A 405 1.62 6.01 10.33
CA ALA A 405 0.38 5.49 10.90
C ALA A 405 0.07 6.06 12.29
N GLY A 406 1.10 6.29 13.12
CA GLY A 406 0.97 6.97 14.41
C GLY A 406 0.49 8.42 14.25
N ALA A 407 1.05 9.15 13.29
CA ALA A 407 0.64 10.53 12.99
C ALA A 407 -0.78 10.61 12.45
N MET A 408 -1.15 9.69 11.55
CA MET A 408 -2.52 9.53 11.06
C MET A 408 -3.49 9.24 12.20
N ALA A 409 -3.12 8.35 13.13
CA ALA A 409 -3.94 8.04 14.29
C ALA A 409 -4.09 9.23 15.26
N ALA A 410 -3.02 9.99 15.50
CA ALA A 410 -3.05 11.15 16.40
C ALA A 410 -4.06 12.20 15.91
N ALA A 411 -4.05 12.50 14.60
CA ALA A 411 -5.04 13.40 14.00
C ALA A 411 -6.47 12.85 14.10
N ALA A 412 -6.66 11.53 13.96
CA ALA A 412 -7.97 10.91 14.13
C ALA A 412 -8.52 11.05 15.55
N VAL A 413 -7.66 10.92 16.57
CA VAL A 413 -8.03 11.15 17.98
C VAL A 413 -8.46 12.60 18.18
N VAL A 414 -7.70 13.55 17.63
CA VAL A 414 -8.02 14.99 17.74
C VAL A 414 -9.36 15.32 17.08
N ASP A 415 -9.59 14.88 15.84
CA ASP A 415 -10.84 15.12 15.09
C ASP A 415 -12.04 14.48 15.82
N ALA A 416 -11.89 13.24 16.31
CA ALA A 416 -12.91 12.55 17.08
C ALA A 416 -13.26 13.21 18.42
N CYS A 417 -12.31 13.97 19.01
CA CYS A 417 -12.53 14.73 20.23
C CYS A 417 -13.04 16.16 19.98
N GLY A 418 -13.31 16.53 18.72
CA GLY A 418 -13.80 17.86 18.35
C GLY A 418 -12.73 18.94 18.29
N GLY A 419 -11.44 18.55 18.23
CA GLY A 419 -10.36 19.49 18.01
C GLY A 419 -10.34 20.05 16.58
N THR A 420 -9.63 21.16 16.41
CA THR A 420 -9.51 21.84 15.11
C THR A 420 -8.59 21.09 14.14
N ALA A 421 -8.70 21.37 12.85
CA ALA A 421 -7.79 20.82 11.85
C ALA A 421 -6.32 21.20 12.12
N SER A 422 -6.05 22.41 12.63
CA SER A 422 -4.69 22.83 13.01
C SER A 422 -4.16 21.98 14.17
N GLN A 423 -4.96 21.74 15.21
CA GLN A 423 -4.58 20.83 16.30
C GLN A 423 -4.33 19.40 15.80
N ALA A 424 -5.13 18.90 14.86
CA ALA A 424 -4.91 17.58 14.28
C ALA A 424 -3.59 17.49 13.50
N LEU A 425 -3.25 18.52 12.72
CA LEU A 425 -1.97 18.62 12.01
C LEU A 425 -0.78 18.72 12.98
N GLN A 426 -0.92 19.49 14.07
CA GLN A 426 0.10 19.58 15.12
C GLN A 426 0.32 18.24 15.83
N ALA A 427 -0.76 17.51 16.18
CA ALA A 427 -0.66 16.20 16.81
C ALA A 427 0.02 15.16 15.90
N ALA A 428 -0.28 15.22 14.60
CA ALA A 428 0.41 14.42 13.60
C ALA A 428 1.90 14.78 13.50
N ALA A 429 2.24 16.07 13.53
CA ALA A 429 3.62 16.53 13.46
C ALA A 429 4.44 16.01 14.64
N ILE A 430 3.99 16.19 15.89
CA ILE A 430 4.74 15.72 17.06
C ILE A 430 4.85 14.19 17.11
N SER A 431 3.88 13.46 16.55
CA SER A 431 3.97 12.00 16.42
C SER A 431 5.10 11.56 15.48
N LEU A 432 5.28 12.27 14.35
CA LEU A 432 6.41 12.04 13.44
C LEU A 432 7.74 12.46 14.07
N GLN A 433 7.80 13.58 14.79
CA GLN A 433 9.00 14.03 15.50
C GLN A 433 9.50 12.93 16.46
N ASN A 434 8.59 12.28 17.18
CA ASN A 434 8.91 11.21 18.14
C ASN A 434 9.36 9.88 17.48
N THR A 435 9.09 9.69 16.19
CA THR A 435 9.41 8.44 15.47
C THR A 435 10.49 8.62 14.41
N MET A 436 10.97 9.85 14.22
CA MET A 436 12.00 10.19 13.24
C MET A 436 13.29 9.40 13.50
N GLY A 437 13.93 8.91 12.43
CA GLY A 437 15.13 8.06 12.50
C GLY A 437 14.85 6.58 12.77
N SER A 438 13.58 6.17 12.87
CA SER A 438 13.24 4.76 13.09
C SER A 438 13.66 3.85 11.93
N VAL A 439 14.62 2.96 12.18
CA VAL A 439 15.10 1.92 11.24
C VAL A 439 14.01 0.88 10.92
N CYS A 440 14.07 0.22 9.77
CA CYS A 440 13.17 -0.91 9.43
C CYS A 440 13.98 -2.21 9.32
N ASP A 441 14.37 -2.79 10.45
CA ASP A 441 15.24 -3.96 10.51
C ASP A 441 14.50 -5.15 11.15
N LEU A 442 13.90 -5.97 10.30
CA LEU A 442 13.01 -7.06 10.70
C LEU A 442 13.82 -8.30 11.08
N VAL A 443 13.48 -8.95 12.19
CA VAL A 443 14.08 -10.25 12.53
C VAL A 443 13.69 -11.29 11.48
N GLN A 444 14.69 -11.90 10.84
CA GLN A 444 14.53 -12.90 9.77
C GLN A 444 13.65 -12.44 8.59
N GLY A 445 13.50 -11.12 8.38
CA GLY A 445 12.68 -10.56 7.30
C GLY A 445 11.17 -10.67 7.51
N ILE A 446 10.71 -11.05 8.72
CA ILE A 446 9.30 -11.31 9.05
C ILE A 446 8.72 -10.09 9.78
N CYS A 447 7.50 -9.67 9.44
CA CYS A 447 6.81 -8.51 10.00
C CYS A 447 6.24 -8.77 11.43
N GLU A 448 7.01 -9.45 12.27
CA GLU A 448 6.68 -9.75 13.66
C GLU A 448 7.50 -8.91 14.64
N ILE A 449 8.83 -9.09 14.64
CA ILE A 449 9.73 -8.40 15.56
C ILE A 449 10.56 -7.38 14.78
N PRO A 450 10.53 -6.08 15.12
CA PRO A 450 9.76 -5.41 16.20
C PRO A 450 8.39 -4.84 15.76
N CYS A 451 7.86 -5.23 14.59
CA CYS A 451 6.64 -4.64 14.03
C CYS A 451 5.43 -4.65 14.97
N HIS A 452 5.19 -5.75 15.70
CA HIS A 452 4.01 -5.88 16.56
C HIS A 452 4.02 -4.85 17.69
N THR A 453 5.15 -4.74 18.41
CA THR A 453 5.29 -3.81 19.52
C THR A 453 5.42 -2.36 19.05
N ARG A 454 5.98 -2.11 17.85
CA ARG A 454 5.97 -0.78 17.23
C ARG A 454 4.56 -0.30 16.87
N ASN A 455 3.71 -1.18 16.32
CA ASN A 455 2.30 -0.85 16.11
C ASN A 455 1.59 -0.54 17.44
N ALA A 456 1.88 -1.32 18.48
CA ALA A 456 1.34 -1.10 19.82
C ALA A 456 1.74 0.28 20.38
N ALA A 457 3.04 0.60 20.31
CA ALA A 457 3.60 1.86 20.79
C ALA A 457 3.07 3.06 20.01
N ALA A 458 2.99 2.98 18.68
CA ALA A 458 2.42 4.04 17.85
C ALA A 458 0.93 4.27 18.15
N ALA A 459 0.15 3.20 18.36
CA ALA A 459 -1.26 3.32 18.74
C ALA A 459 -1.45 3.98 20.11
N ALA A 460 -0.63 3.63 21.10
CA ALA A 460 -0.67 4.29 22.41
C ALA A 460 -0.22 5.76 22.32
N SER A 461 0.89 6.02 21.62
CA SER A 461 1.44 7.36 21.46
C SER A 461 0.50 8.31 20.71
N ALA A 462 -0.38 7.81 19.84
CA ALA A 462 -1.37 8.63 19.16
C ALA A 462 -2.30 9.36 20.14
N PHE A 463 -2.74 8.68 21.21
CA PHE A 463 -3.54 9.31 22.28
C PHE A 463 -2.71 10.33 23.05
N VAL A 464 -1.47 9.99 23.41
CA VAL A 464 -0.57 10.91 24.12
C VAL A 464 -0.33 12.20 23.33
N CYS A 465 -0.01 12.08 22.04
CA CYS A 465 0.19 13.24 21.17
C CYS A 465 -1.08 14.09 21.04
N ALA A 466 -2.24 13.46 20.89
CA ALA A 466 -3.51 14.18 20.83
C ALA A 466 -3.82 14.92 22.14
N ASP A 467 -3.64 14.25 23.28
CA ASP A 467 -3.91 14.82 24.61
C ASP A 467 -2.98 16.01 24.92
N LEU A 468 -1.70 15.95 24.51
CA LEU A 468 -0.77 17.07 24.66
C LEU A 468 -1.25 18.31 23.90
N ILE A 469 -1.65 18.15 22.64
CA ILE A 469 -2.13 19.27 21.80
C ILE A 469 -3.48 19.80 22.29
N LEU A 470 -4.42 18.91 22.60
CA LEU A 470 -5.72 19.31 23.14
C LEU A 470 -5.59 19.94 24.54
N GLY A 471 -4.57 19.55 25.30
CA GLY A 471 -4.22 20.09 26.62
C GLY A 471 -3.49 21.43 26.56
N GLY A 472 -3.15 21.94 25.36
CA GLY A 472 -2.59 23.28 25.17
C GLY A 472 -1.09 23.33 24.86
N TYR A 473 -0.44 22.20 24.55
CA TYR A 473 0.88 22.25 23.91
C TYR A 473 0.73 22.83 22.50
N ASP A 474 1.46 23.89 22.21
CA ASP A 474 1.51 24.51 20.88
C ASP A 474 2.81 24.12 20.18
N ASN A 475 2.70 23.35 19.11
CA ASN A 475 3.85 22.85 18.36
C ASN A 475 4.23 23.85 17.25
N PRO A 476 5.42 24.47 17.30
CA PRO A 476 5.79 25.52 16.36
C PRO A 476 6.26 25.01 14.99
N ILE A 477 6.53 23.70 14.85
CA ILE A 477 7.05 23.12 13.61
C ILE A 477 5.91 22.46 12.81
N PRO A 478 5.54 22.97 11.63
CA PRO A 478 4.42 22.44 10.86
C PRO A 478 4.59 20.98 10.43
N LEU A 479 3.46 20.32 10.12
CA LEU A 479 3.44 18.95 9.63
C LEU A 479 4.26 18.78 8.34
N ASP A 480 4.12 19.73 7.41
CA ASP A 480 4.80 19.69 6.10
C ASP A 480 6.33 19.58 6.26
N ASP A 481 6.92 20.46 7.08
CA ASP A 481 8.36 20.45 7.38
C ASP A 481 8.78 19.18 8.11
N THR A 482 7.93 18.70 9.03
CA THR A 482 8.20 17.48 9.78
C THR A 482 8.24 16.25 8.87
N ILE A 483 7.35 16.15 7.88
CA ILE A 483 7.33 15.05 6.90
C ILE A 483 8.58 15.09 6.03
N ASP A 484 8.96 16.26 5.55
CA ASP A 484 10.16 16.42 4.72
C ASP A 484 11.44 16.05 5.50
N ALA A 485 11.51 16.47 6.77
CA ALA A 485 12.60 16.11 7.68
C ALA A 485 12.65 14.59 7.93
N ALA A 486 11.49 13.95 8.16
CA ALA A 486 11.41 12.50 8.35
C ALA A 486 11.91 11.74 7.10
N LEU A 487 11.50 12.16 5.90
CA LEU A 487 11.98 11.56 4.65
C LEU A 487 13.50 11.75 4.48
N SER A 488 13.98 12.97 4.70
CA SER A 488 15.40 13.32 4.56
C SER A 488 16.27 12.46 5.50
N SER A 489 15.90 12.41 6.78
CA SER A 489 16.54 11.56 7.78
C SER A 489 16.50 10.07 7.40
N GLY A 490 15.37 9.61 6.86
CA GLY A 490 15.24 8.22 6.40
C GLY A 490 16.14 7.85 5.25
N LYS A 491 16.33 8.76 4.28
CA LYS A 491 17.25 8.57 3.15
C LYS A 491 18.72 8.51 3.59
N MET A 492 19.05 9.02 4.77
CA MET A 492 20.39 8.92 5.36
C MET A 492 20.66 7.55 6.00
N LEU A 493 19.63 6.72 6.27
CA LEU A 493 19.83 5.39 6.84
C LEU A 493 20.63 4.50 5.88
N PRO A 494 21.63 3.74 6.33
CA PRO A 494 22.32 2.78 5.46
C PRO A 494 21.37 1.63 5.05
N PRO A 495 21.56 0.99 3.87
CA PRO A 495 20.69 -0.08 3.40
C PRO A 495 20.45 -1.24 4.39
N GLN A 496 21.42 -1.53 5.26
CA GLN A 496 21.37 -2.55 6.31
C GLN A 496 20.36 -2.23 7.42
N LEU A 497 20.02 -0.95 7.61
CA LEU A 497 19.04 -0.49 8.61
C LEU A 497 17.66 -0.17 7.97
N ARG A 498 17.49 -0.58 6.71
CA ARG A 498 16.22 -0.59 5.99
C ARG A 498 15.77 -2.05 5.84
N CYS A 499 14.69 -2.28 5.10
CA CYS A 499 13.96 -3.55 4.95
C CYS A 499 14.77 -4.70 4.27
N THR A 500 16.03 -4.91 4.65
CA THR A 500 16.97 -5.92 4.14
C THR A 500 17.33 -6.96 5.19
N SER A 501 17.10 -6.68 6.48
CA SER A 501 17.44 -7.56 7.62
C SER A 501 18.93 -7.89 7.72
N LEU A 502 19.80 -6.96 7.32
CA LEU A 502 21.26 -7.14 7.29
C LEU A 502 21.98 -6.42 8.45
N GLY A 503 21.23 -5.77 9.35
CA GLY A 503 21.80 -4.93 10.41
C GLY A 503 21.09 -5.11 11.75
N GLY A 504 21.31 -4.13 12.63
CA GLY A 504 20.52 -3.89 13.84
C GLY A 504 20.17 -5.13 14.68
N LEU A 505 18.87 -5.24 14.99
CA LEU A 505 18.28 -6.33 15.75
C LEU A 505 18.35 -7.66 14.98
N ALA A 506 18.23 -7.63 13.64
CA ALA A 506 18.12 -8.83 12.81
C ALA A 506 19.37 -9.72 12.87
N ILE A 507 20.55 -9.13 13.09
CA ILE A 507 21.83 -9.87 13.15
C ILE A 507 22.28 -10.21 14.57
N THR A 508 21.49 -9.88 15.60
CA THR A 508 21.86 -10.20 16.99
C THR A 508 21.90 -11.72 17.21
N PRO A 509 22.76 -12.23 18.11
CA PRO A 509 22.85 -13.67 18.38
C PRO A 509 21.50 -14.30 18.73
N SER A 510 20.68 -13.59 19.52
CA SER A 510 19.34 -14.04 19.91
C SER A 510 18.36 -14.08 18.73
N ALA A 511 18.42 -13.10 17.82
CA ALA A 511 17.57 -13.08 16.62
C ALA A 511 17.92 -14.22 15.65
N LEU A 512 19.21 -14.49 15.47
CA LEU A 512 19.71 -15.59 14.64
C LEU A 512 19.40 -16.98 15.25
N ALA A 513 19.33 -17.07 16.59
CA ALA A 513 19.00 -18.31 17.29
C ALA A 513 17.49 -18.65 17.29
N LEU A 514 16.60 -17.70 16.97
CA LEU A 514 15.16 -17.93 16.94
C LEU A 514 14.79 -18.97 15.87
N LYS A 515 14.06 -20.02 16.29
CA LYS A 515 13.57 -21.05 15.37
C LYS A 515 12.26 -20.61 14.74
N LYS A 516 12.26 -20.55 13.40
CA LYS A 516 11.05 -20.31 12.61
C LYS A 516 10.08 -21.48 12.74
N LYS A 517 8.86 -21.20 13.18
CA LYS A 517 7.74 -22.15 13.17
C LYS A 517 7.26 -22.35 11.75
N ARG A 518 6.93 -23.59 11.37
CA ARG A 518 6.23 -23.84 10.10
C ARG A 518 4.80 -23.33 10.22
N ILE A 519 4.37 -22.51 9.28
CA ILE A 519 2.96 -22.31 9.02
C ILE A 519 2.52 -23.57 8.29
N ASP A 520 1.99 -24.55 9.02
CA ASP A 520 1.47 -25.77 8.41
C ASP A 520 0.28 -25.39 7.53
N ASN A 521 0.49 -25.38 6.22
CA ASN A 521 -0.57 -25.28 5.22
C ASN A 521 -1.39 -26.59 5.28
N LYS A 522 -2.38 -26.64 6.17
CA LYS A 522 -3.43 -27.67 6.14
C LYS A 522 -4.28 -27.55 4.88
#